data_AF-A0AAU7Y867-F1
#
_entry.id   AF-A0AAU7Y867-F1
#
_cell.length_a   1.000
_cell.length_b   1.000
_cell.length_c   1.000
_cell.angle_alpha   90.00
_cell.angle_beta   90.00
_cell.angle_gamma   90.00
#
_symmetry.space_group_name_H-M   'P 1'
#
loop_
_entity.id
_entity.type
_entity.pdbx_description
1 polymer ?
#
loop_
_entity_poly.entity_id
_entity_poly.type
_entity_poly.pdbx_seq_one_letter_code
_entity_poly.pdbx_strand_id
1 'polypeptide(L)'
;MSQAARVDLSGWGEAPPLWVSLLAGEVERSNRTQAGARIGMSRVAVTLALQNRYPSGSTAGVERRVMASLGRIQCVAVDSVITAEQCQTYRERPAPTHNPHAMQHWRACQHCHHNPNCSEKSHARH
;
A
#
# COMPACT_ATOMS: atom_id res chain seq x y z
N MET A 1 22.35 6.63 -7.22
CA MET A 1 21.06 7.33 -7.11
C MET A 1 20.42 7.28 -8.48
N SER A 2 19.64 6.22 -8.75
CA SER A 2 19.09 5.98 -10.08
C SER A 2 17.96 6.97 -10.37
N GLN A 3 18.10 7.73 -11.45
CA GLN A 3 17.06 8.63 -11.94
C GLN A 3 15.81 7.79 -12.22
N ALA A 4 14.74 8.08 -11.49
CA ALA A 4 13.43 7.49 -11.71
C ALA A 4 12.95 7.91 -13.11
N ALA A 5 12.98 6.98 -14.07
CA ALA A 5 12.28 7.19 -15.33
C ALA A 5 10.79 7.35 -15.00
N ARG A 6 10.21 8.50 -15.34
CA ARG A 6 8.77 8.72 -15.20
C ARG A 6 8.01 7.61 -15.91
N VAL A 7 7.00 7.06 -15.25
CA VAL A 7 6.18 6.00 -15.82
C VAL A 7 5.16 6.65 -16.77
N ASP A 8 5.16 6.22 -18.04
CA ASP A 8 4.13 6.61 -19.00
C ASP A 8 2.78 5.94 -18.67
N LEU A 9 1.76 6.78 -18.47
CA LEU A 9 0.38 6.40 -18.14
C LEU A 9 -0.63 6.81 -19.22
N SER A 10 -0.16 7.21 -20.41
CA SER A 10 -1.02 7.68 -21.51
C SER A 10 -2.15 6.72 -21.88
N GLY A 11 -1.96 5.40 -21.68
CA GLY A 11 -2.99 4.39 -21.90
C GLY A 11 -4.24 4.51 -21.01
N TRP A 12 -4.18 5.28 -19.90
CA TRP A 12 -5.30 5.52 -18.98
C TRP A 12 -5.99 6.87 -19.19
N GLY A 13 -5.47 7.73 -20.09
CA GLY A 13 -5.98 9.08 -20.32
C GLY A 13 -5.50 10.10 -19.28
N GLU A 14 -6.16 11.27 -19.25
CA GLU A 14 -5.78 12.44 -18.44
C GLU A 14 -5.85 12.19 -16.92
N ALA A 15 -6.81 11.36 -16.49
CA ALA A 15 -7.07 11.08 -15.08
C ALA A 15 -7.00 9.55 -14.82
N PRO A 16 -5.80 8.99 -14.61
CA PRO A 16 -5.66 7.57 -14.31
C PRO A 16 -6.31 7.20 -12.97
N PRO A 17 -6.83 5.97 -12.82
CA PRO A 17 -7.35 5.49 -11.54
C PRO A 17 -6.29 5.54 -10.43
N LEU A 18 -6.72 5.77 -9.18
CA LEU A 18 -5.82 5.92 -8.03
C LEU A 18 -4.79 4.79 -7.90
N TRP A 19 -5.23 3.54 -8.07
CA TRP A 19 -4.34 2.38 -7.95
C TRP A 19 -3.24 2.40 -9.02
N VAL A 20 -3.51 2.93 -10.22
CA VAL A 20 -2.51 3.07 -11.29
C VAL A 20 -1.46 4.10 -10.88
N SER A 21 -1.89 5.25 -10.35
CA SER A 21 -0.98 6.29 -9.85
C SER A 21 -0.11 5.81 -8.68
N LEU A 22 -0.69 5.02 -7.76
CA LEU A 22 0.06 4.41 -6.65
C LEU A 22 1.11 3.42 -7.17
N LEU A 23 0.74 2.57 -8.14
CA LEU A 23 1.65 1.61 -8.74
C LEU A 23 2.78 2.30 -9.53
N ALA A 24 2.44 3.34 -10.29
CA ALA A 24 3.41 4.15 -11.03
C ALA A 24 4.42 4.80 -10.07
N GLY A 25 3.95 5.46 -9.01
CA GLY A 25 4.83 6.09 -8.01
C GLY A 25 5.69 5.08 -7.25
N GLU A 26 5.24 3.82 -7.07
CA GLU A 26 6.08 2.75 -6.52
C GLU A 26 7.18 2.33 -7.50
N VAL A 27 6.86 2.21 -8.80
CA VAL A 27 7.83 1.89 -9.85
C VAL A 27 8.88 2.99 -9.98
N GLU A 28 8.49 4.25 -9.90
CA GLU A 28 9.39 5.39 -9.95
C GLU A 28 10.36 5.41 -8.75
N ARG A 29 9.87 5.08 -7.54
CA ARG A 29 10.71 4.97 -6.35
C ARG A 29 11.61 3.73 -6.35
N SER A 30 11.28 2.71 -7.14
CA SER A 30 11.99 1.44 -7.18
C SER A 30 12.24 0.95 -8.62
N ASN A 31 11.49 -0.06 -9.07
CA ASN A 31 11.36 -0.52 -10.44
C ASN A 31 10.18 -1.50 -10.56
N ARG A 32 9.81 -1.88 -11.79
CA ARG A 32 8.68 -2.78 -12.07
C ARG A 32 8.80 -4.17 -11.42
N THR A 33 10.01 -4.68 -11.24
CA THR A 33 10.24 -5.99 -10.61
C THR A 33 9.95 -5.93 -9.12
N GLN A 34 10.49 -4.92 -8.42
CA GLN A 34 10.25 -4.72 -6.99
C GLN A 34 8.80 -4.34 -6.69
N ALA A 35 8.21 -3.45 -7.50
CA ALA A 35 6.79 -3.11 -7.39
C ALA A 35 5.89 -4.34 -7.54
N GLY A 36 6.19 -5.19 -8.54
CA GLY A 36 5.50 -6.46 -8.74
C GLY A 36 5.60 -7.38 -7.53
N ALA A 37 6.81 -7.58 -6.99
CA ALA A 37 7.02 -8.40 -5.81
C ALA A 37 6.19 -7.91 -4.60
N ARG A 38 6.13 -6.59 -4.36
CA ARG A 38 5.35 -6.00 -3.26
C ARG A 38 3.84 -6.22 -3.37
N ILE A 39 3.30 -6.26 -4.59
CA ILE A 39 1.86 -6.51 -4.83
C ILE A 39 1.56 -7.98 -5.18
N GLY A 40 2.57 -8.86 -5.11
CA GLY A 40 2.46 -10.29 -5.44
C GLY A 40 2.18 -10.59 -6.92
N MET A 41 2.64 -9.73 -7.84
CA MET A 41 2.44 -9.87 -9.29
C MET A 41 3.77 -9.91 -10.06
N SER A 42 3.76 -10.47 -11.27
CA SER A 42 4.95 -10.50 -12.13
C SER A 42 5.27 -9.10 -12.69
N ARG A 43 6.55 -8.87 -13.01
CA ARG A 43 7.01 -7.64 -13.68
C ARG A 43 6.20 -7.35 -14.96
N VAL A 44 5.89 -8.38 -15.74
CA VAL A 44 5.12 -8.26 -16.99
C VAL A 44 3.69 -7.82 -16.70
N ALA A 45 3.05 -8.39 -15.68
CA ALA A 45 1.71 -7.97 -15.26
C ALA A 45 1.68 -6.49 -14.83
N VAL A 46 2.69 -6.01 -14.11
CA VAL A 46 2.84 -4.59 -13.76
C VAL A 46 2.95 -3.71 -15.01
N THR A 47 3.79 -4.09 -15.97
CA THR A 47 3.92 -3.33 -17.23
C THR A 47 2.57 -3.24 -17.97
N LEU A 48 1.88 -4.36 -18.15
CA LEU A 48 0.61 -4.42 -18.86
C LEU A 48 -0.48 -3.62 -18.14
N ALA A 49 -0.50 -3.66 -16.80
CA ALA A 49 -1.42 -2.87 -15.99
C ALA A 49 -1.19 -1.36 -16.16
N LEU A 50 0.07 -0.90 -16.10
CA LEU A 50 0.42 0.51 -16.27
C LEU A 50 0.11 1.03 -17.69
N GLN A 51 0.26 0.18 -18.70
CA GLN A 51 -0.03 0.52 -20.10
C GLN A 51 -1.51 0.39 -20.48
N ASN A 52 -2.39 0.03 -19.55
CA ASN A 52 -3.80 -0.28 -19.82
C ASN A 52 -3.98 -1.39 -20.90
N ARG A 53 -3.09 -2.39 -20.89
CA ARG A 53 -3.09 -3.55 -21.80
C ARG A 53 -3.21 -4.87 -21.05
N TYR A 54 -3.81 -4.84 -19.86
CA TYR A 54 -3.96 -6.04 -19.05
C TYR A 54 -4.93 -7.01 -19.73
N PRO A 55 -4.55 -8.28 -19.97
CA PRO A 55 -5.28 -9.17 -20.89
C PRO A 55 -6.59 -9.70 -20.31
N SER A 56 -6.76 -9.70 -18.99
CA SER A 56 -8.07 -10.01 -18.41
C SER A 56 -9.00 -8.83 -18.64
N GLY A 57 -10.24 -9.09 -19.07
CA GLY A 57 -11.26 -8.05 -19.27
C GLY A 57 -11.66 -7.24 -18.02
N SER A 58 -10.95 -7.41 -16.90
CA SER A 58 -11.07 -6.61 -15.69
C SER A 58 -9.70 -6.44 -15.01
N THR A 59 -9.44 -5.24 -14.48
CA THR A 59 -8.28 -4.90 -13.64
C THR A 59 -8.59 -4.94 -12.14
N ALA A 60 -9.82 -5.32 -11.73
CA ALA A 60 -10.24 -5.28 -10.33
C ALA A 60 -9.36 -6.13 -9.39
N GLY A 61 -8.80 -7.24 -9.89
CA GLY A 61 -7.84 -8.05 -9.14
C GLY A 61 -6.50 -7.36 -8.92
N VAL A 62 -6.05 -6.57 -9.90
CA VAL A 62 -4.82 -5.78 -9.81
C VAL A 62 -5.02 -4.63 -8.83
N GLU A 63 -6.12 -3.91 -8.97
CA GLU A 63 -6.50 -2.82 -8.07
C GLU A 63 -6.55 -3.29 -6.61
N ARG A 64 -7.22 -4.41 -6.32
CA ARG A 64 -7.30 -4.95 -4.97
C ARG A 64 -5.93 -5.22 -4.36
N ARG A 65 -5.00 -5.79 -5.14
CA ARG A 65 -3.63 -6.07 -4.69
C ARG A 65 -2.85 -4.78 -4.44
N VAL A 66 -2.97 -3.81 -5.34
CA VAL A 66 -2.30 -2.51 -5.18
C VAL A 66 -2.84 -1.78 -3.95
N MET A 67 -4.16 -1.74 -3.75
CA MET A 67 -4.74 -1.06 -2.59
C MET A 67 -4.38 -1.77 -1.27
N ALA A 68 -4.28 -3.11 -1.28
CA ALA A 68 -3.88 -3.89 -0.11
C ALA A 68 -2.42 -3.69 0.30
N SER A 69 -1.50 -3.46 -0.65
CA SER A 69 -0.07 -3.26 -0.35
C SER A 69 0.33 -1.77 -0.29
N LEU A 70 -0.11 -0.99 -1.26
CA LEU A 70 0.33 0.39 -1.52
C LEU A 70 -0.74 1.44 -1.19
N GLY A 71 -1.93 1.02 -0.73
CA GLY A 71 -2.98 1.94 -0.28
C GLY A 71 -2.47 2.84 0.84
N ARG A 72 -3.00 4.08 0.92
CA ARG A 72 -2.58 5.08 1.90
C ARG A 72 -3.47 5.04 3.13
N ILE A 73 -2.87 5.00 4.31
CA ILE A 73 -3.54 4.98 5.62
C ILE A 73 -2.98 6.11 6.47
N GLN A 74 -3.86 6.95 7.03
CA GLN A 74 -3.45 7.91 8.04
C GLN A 74 -3.23 7.16 9.36
N CYS A 75 -1.97 7.05 9.79
CA CYS A 75 -1.63 6.34 11.01
C CYS A 75 -1.46 7.31 12.18
N VAL A 76 -2.33 7.21 13.18
CA VAL A 76 -2.26 8.02 14.40
C VAL A 76 -1.04 7.67 15.27
N ALA A 77 -0.57 6.42 15.22
CA ALA A 77 0.56 5.96 16.04
C ALA A 77 1.92 6.47 15.53
N VAL A 78 2.02 6.76 14.23
CA VAL A 78 3.23 7.31 13.58
C VAL A 78 3.06 8.80 13.26
N ASP A 79 1.84 9.33 13.41
CA ASP A 79 1.46 10.68 13.03
C ASP A 79 1.81 11.03 11.56
N SER A 80 1.57 10.07 10.65
CA SER A 80 1.85 10.24 9.22
C SER A 80 1.04 9.30 8.34
N VAL A 81 1.02 9.60 7.03
CA VAL A 81 0.45 8.70 6.02
C VAL A 81 1.44 7.58 5.73
N ILE A 82 1.02 6.33 5.95
CA ILE A 82 1.80 5.13 5.67
C ILE A 82 1.10 4.26 4.62
N THR A 83 1.82 3.28 4.08
CA THR A 83 1.22 2.28 3.19
C THR A 83 0.45 1.22 3.99
N ALA A 84 -0.48 0.55 3.33
CA ALA A 84 -1.21 -0.58 3.89
C ALA A 84 -0.28 -1.74 4.31
N GLU A 85 0.79 -1.99 3.56
CA GLU A 85 1.85 -2.94 3.91
C GLU A 85 2.60 -2.52 5.19
N GLN A 86 2.96 -1.24 5.33
CA GLN A 86 3.60 -0.72 6.55
C GLN A 86 2.66 -0.88 7.76
N CYS A 87 1.37 -0.55 7.60
CA CYS A 87 0.37 -0.71 8.64
C CYS A 87 0.24 -2.16 9.10
N GLN A 88 0.18 -3.12 8.17
CA GLN A 88 0.17 -4.56 8.48
C GLN A 88 1.44 -4.97 9.23
N THR A 89 2.61 -4.54 8.72
CA THR A 89 3.90 -4.80 9.36
C THR A 89 3.97 -4.25 10.79
N TYR A 90 3.44 -3.06 11.07
CA TYR A 90 3.41 -2.52 12.43
C TYR A 90 2.50 -3.32 13.36
N ARG A 91 1.32 -3.69 12.87
CA ARG A 91 0.31 -4.47 13.62
C ARG A 91 0.80 -5.88 13.97
N GLU A 92 1.51 -6.54 13.06
CA GLU A 92 1.92 -7.94 13.17
C GLU A 92 3.24 -8.12 13.96
N ARG A 93 3.89 -7.04 14.37
CA ARG A 93 5.10 -7.11 15.19
C ARG A 93 4.80 -7.72 16.57
N PRO A 94 5.75 -8.48 17.14
CA PRO A 94 5.66 -8.91 18.52
C PRO A 94 5.72 -7.72 19.48
N ALA A 95 5.15 -7.88 20.67
CA ALA A 95 5.17 -6.86 21.72
C ALA A 95 6.62 -6.46 22.06
N PRO A 96 7.01 -5.19 21.91
CA PRO A 96 8.36 -4.74 22.25
C PRO A 96 8.63 -4.83 23.74
N THR A 97 9.82 -5.30 24.16
CA THR A 97 10.13 -5.51 25.60
C THR A 97 11.03 -4.44 26.22
N HIS A 98 11.80 -3.69 25.41
CA HIS A 98 12.84 -2.78 25.92
C HIS A 98 12.73 -1.33 25.40
N ASN A 99 11.66 -0.99 24.66
CA ASN A 99 11.46 0.36 24.12
C ASN A 99 10.03 0.83 24.45
N PRO A 100 9.87 1.78 25.39
CA PRO A 100 8.55 2.30 25.79
C PRO A 100 7.76 2.95 24.65
N HIS A 101 8.43 3.69 23.74
CA HIS A 101 7.76 4.29 22.59
C HIS A 101 7.28 3.23 21.60
N ALA A 102 8.09 2.21 21.34
CA ALA A 102 7.67 1.09 20.49
C ALA A 102 6.51 0.30 21.12
N MET A 103 6.53 0.12 22.44
CA MET A 103 5.42 -0.49 23.19
C MET A 103 4.14 0.35 23.07
N GLN A 104 4.24 1.68 23.18
CA GLN A 104 3.07 2.57 23.02
C GLN A 104 2.49 2.48 21.61
N HIS A 105 3.33 2.52 20.58
CA HIS A 105 2.91 2.32 19.20
C HIS A 105 2.22 0.96 19.06
N TRP A 106 2.84 -0.13 19.53
CA TRP A 106 2.27 -1.47 19.43
C TRP A 106 0.89 -1.56 20.08
N ARG A 107 0.71 -0.98 21.29
CA ARG A 107 -0.59 -0.90 21.97
C ARG A 107 -1.62 -0.13 21.15
N ALA A 108 -1.24 0.99 20.53
CA ALA A 108 -2.13 1.75 19.64
C ALA A 108 -2.58 0.90 18.44
N CYS A 109 -1.68 0.08 17.85
CA CYS A 109 -2.04 -0.86 16.80
C CYS A 109 -3.03 -1.94 17.26
N GLN A 110 -2.92 -2.44 18.49
CA GLN A 110 -3.84 -3.45 19.00
C GLN A 110 -5.30 -2.94 19.11
N HIS A 111 -5.49 -1.65 19.38
CA HIS A 111 -6.81 -1.02 19.53
C HIS A 111 -7.26 -0.23 18.28
N CYS A 112 -6.48 -0.27 17.19
CA CYS A 112 -6.77 0.51 15.99
C CYS A 112 -7.97 -0.05 15.23
N HIS A 113 -8.84 0.82 14.69
CA HIS A 113 -9.98 0.40 13.86
C HIS A 113 -9.57 -0.27 12.54
N HIS A 114 -8.33 -0.08 12.09
CA HIS A 114 -7.75 -0.79 10.95
C HIS A 114 -7.22 -2.19 11.32
N ASN A 115 -7.19 -2.54 12.60
CA ASN A 115 -6.83 -3.87 13.05
C ASN A 115 -8.06 -4.79 13.01
N PRO A 116 -8.08 -5.84 12.16
CA PRO A 116 -9.21 -6.76 12.06
C PRO A 116 -9.43 -7.59 13.33
N ASN A 117 -8.41 -7.69 14.19
CA ASN A 117 -8.48 -8.38 15.47
C ASN A 117 -8.85 -7.45 16.63
N CYS A 118 -9.09 -6.15 16.37
CA CYS A 118 -9.52 -5.22 17.40
C CYS A 118 -10.92 -5.62 17.87
N SER A 119 -11.06 -5.96 19.16
CA SER A 119 -12.35 -6.32 19.77
C SER A 119 -13.27 -5.13 19.99
N GLU A 120 -12.80 -3.89 19.80
CA GLU A 120 -13.60 -2.67 19.96
C GLU A 120 -14.09 -2.14 18.60
N LYS A 121 -15.22 -2.68 18.13
CA LYS A 121 -16.07 -1.96 17.17
C LYS A 121 -16.71 -0.75 17.86
N SER A 122 -15.98 0.32 18.13
CA SER A 122 -16.46 1.56 18.75
C SER A 122 -15.30 2.57 18.69
N HIS A 123 -15.30 3.73 18.03
CA HIS A 123 -16.34 4.65 17.62
C HIS A 123 -15.87 5.40 16.37
N ALA A 124 -16.76 5.56 15.39
CA ALA A 124 -16.75 6.78 14.59
C ALA A 124 -17.00 7.96 15.54
N ARG A 125 -16.11 8.95 15.58
CA ARG A 125 -16.42 10.25 16.16
C ARG A 125 -16.22 11.30 15.07
N HIS A 126 -17.39 11.79 14.62
CA HIS A 126 -17.75 13.08 14.01
C HIS A 126 -16.69 13.86 13.24
#